data_AF-A0A5B1L8N5-F1
#
_entry.id   AF-A0A5B1L8N5-F1
#
_cell.length_a   1.000
_cell.length_b   1.000
_cell.length_c   1.000
_cell.angle_alpha   90.00
_cell.angle_beta   90.00
_cell.angle_gamma   90.00
#
_symmetry.space_group_name_H-M   'P 1'
#
loop_
_entity.id
_entity.type
_entity.pdbx_description
1 polymer ?
#
loop_
_entity_poly.entity_id
_entity_poly.type
_entity_poly.pdbx_seq_one_letter_code
_entity_poly.pdbx_strand_id
1 'polypeptide(L)' 'MAGVRHVWVRPAFAPTEMPGLVLGWRQTPDWEAQVIYVDPRGRVAVEWMAADKLRPIPAQQRTGSAYG' A
#
# COMPACT_ATOMS: atom_id res chain seq x y z
N MET A 1 12.84 13.10 3.86
CA MET A 1 11.37 12.99 3.98
C MET A 1 10.97 11.62 3.47
N ALA A 2 10.60 10.69 4.36
CA ALA A 2 10.07 9.40 3.93
C ALA A 2 8.65 9.65 3.40
N GLY A 3 8.48 9.60 2.08
CA GLY A 3 7.17 9.80 1.46
C GLY A 3 6.19 8.73 1.91
N VAL A 4 4.95 9.17 2.19
CA VAL A 4 3.80 8.30 2.44
C VAL A 4 3.59 7.40 1.21
N ARG A 5 3.66 6.07 1.39
CA ARG A 5 3.52 5.10 0.28
C ARG A 5 2.14 4.45 0.31
N HIS A 6 1.22 4.99 -0.46
CA HIS A 6 -0.09 4.40 -0.69
C HIS A 6 0.03 3.19 -1.61
N VAL A 7 -0.65 2.10 -1.26
CA VAL A 7 -0.64 0.84 -2.00
C VAL A 7 -2.06 0.28 -2.10
N TRP A 8 -2.33 -0.42 -3.19
CA TRP A 8 -3.45 -1.34 -3.29
C TRP A 8 -3.05 -2.66 -2.64
N VAL A 9 -3.85 -3.09 -1.68
CA VAL A 9 -3.74 -4.36 -0.98
C VAL A 9 -4.60 -5.40 -1.69
N ARG A 10 -3.99 -6.54 -2.02
CA ARG A 10 -4.67 -7.73 -2.59
C ARG A 10 -4.60 -8.90 -1.61
N PRO A 11 -5.59 -9.06 -0.72
CA PRO A 11 -5.67 -10.24 0.12
C PRO A 11 -5.98 -11.47 -0.73
N ALA A 12 -5.47 -12.63 -0.32
CA ALA A 12 -5.72 -13.88 -1.03
C ALA A 12 -7.22 -14.27 -1.13
N PHE A 13 -8.07 -13.69 -0.26
CA PHE A 13 -9.48 -14.06 -0.10
C PHE A 13 -10.47 -12.93 -0.40
N ALA A 14 -10.01 -11.77 -0.91
CA ALA A 14 -10.89 -10.66 -1.25
C ALA A 14 -10.90 -10.42 -2.78
N PRO A 15 -12.09 -10.29 -3.40
CA PRO A 15 -12.21 -10.10 -4.85
C PRO A 15 -11.87 -8.66 -5.31
N THR A 16 -11.47 -7.77 -4.39
CA THR A 16 -11.30 -6.33 -4.68
C THR A 16 -10.01 -5.79 -4.06
N GLU A 17 -9.31 -4.94 -4.80
CA GLU A 17 -8.16 -4.17 -4.29
C GLU A 17 -8.63 -3.20 -3.20
N MET A 18 -7.95 -3.20 -2.06
CA MET A 18 -8.27 -2.28 -0.95
C MET A 18 -7.19 -1.21 -0.82
N PRO A 19 -7.55 0.05 -0.56
CA PRO A 19 -6.56 1.08 -0.32
C PRO A 19 -5.85 0.82 1.02
N GLY A 20 -4.52 0.86 1.01
CA GLY A 20 -3.68 0.68 2.18
C GLY A 20 -2.49 1.63 2.20
N LEU A 21 -1.85 1.69 3.36
CA LEU A 21 -0.69 2.52 3.62
C LEU A 21 0.45 1.66 4.19
N VAL A 22 1.62 1.75 3.57
CA VAL A 22 2.83 1.10 4.09
C VAL A 22 3.38 1.89 5.28
N LEU A 23 3.54 1.22 6.41
CA LEU A 23 4.13 1.73 7.66
C LEU A 23 5.63 1.43 7.76
N GLY A 24 6.05 0.27 7.25
CA GLY A 24 7.44 -0.18 7.33
C GLY A 24 7.72 -1.40 6.47
N TRP A 25 9.00 -1.75 6.34
CA TRP A 25 9.46 -2.92 5.59
C TRP A 25 10.31 -3.81 6.48
N ARG A 26 10.24 -5.12 6.27
CA ARG A 26 11.14 -6.12 6.83
C ARG A 26 11.46 -7.19 5.79
N GLN A 27 12.49 -7.98 6.04
CA GLN A 27 12.87 -9.09 5.17
C GLN A 27 12.91 -10.40 5.98
N THR A 28 11.98 -11.33 5.72
CA THR A 28 11.92 -12.64 6.39
C THR A 28 10.99 -13.64 5.66
N PRO A 29 11.48 -14.69 4.96
CA PRO A 29 12.72 -14.75 4.17
C PRO A 29 12.70 -13.79 2.96
N ASP A 30 11.51 -13.37 2.53
CA ASP A 30 11.27 -12.40 1.46
C ASP A 30 10.90 -11.03 2.01
N TRP A 31 10.82 -10.02 1.15
CA TRP A 31 10.37 -8.67 1.54
C TRP A 31 8.88 -8.65 1.89
N GLU A 32 8.59 -8.14 3.08
CA GLU A 32 7.25 -7.89 3.57
C GLU A 32 7.11 -6.41 3.97
N ALA A 33 5.93 -5.84 3.72
CA ALA A 33 5.58 -4.53 4.22
C ALA A 33 4.53 -4.65 5.31
N GLN A 34 4.68 -3.84 6.36
CA GLN A 34 3.61 -3.63 7.33
C GLN A 34 2.63 -2.65 6.73
N VAL A 35 1.37 -3.06 6.55
CA VAL A 35 0.34 -2.25 5.88
C VAL A 35 -0.86 -2.07 6.80
N ILE A 36 -1.33 -0.83 6.89
CA ILE A 36 -2.63 -0.51 7.48
C ILE A 36 -3.66 -0.33 6.35
N TYR A 37 -4.81 -0.98 6.46
CA TYR A 37 -5.90 -0.89 5.48
C TYR A 37 -7.26 -1.13 6.15
N VAL A 38 -8.33 -0.86 5.42
CA VAL A 38 -9.71 -1.13 5.87
C VAL A 38 -10.20 -2.40 5.18
N ASP A 39 -10.60 -3.41 5.96
CA ASP A 39 -11.15 -4.67 5.45
C ASP A 39 -12.56 -4.47 4.83
N PRO A 40 -13.09 -5.44 4.07
CA PRO A 40 -14.43 -5.32 3.48
C PRO A 40 -15.57 -5.23 4.50
N ARG A 41 -15.30 -5.49 5.78
CA ARG A 41 -16.25 -5.36 6.89
C ARG A 41 -16.12 -4.01 7.60
N GLY A 42 -15.29 -3.10 7.08
CA GLY A 42 -15.08 -1.75 7.61
C GLY A 42 -14.13 -1.69 8.81
N ARG A 43 -13.38 -2.75 9.11
CA ARG A 43 -12.44 -2.79 10.23
C ARG A 43 -11.03 -2.39 9.78
N VAL A 44 -10.33 -1.66 10.63
CA VAL A 44 -8.91 -1.34 10.41
C VAL A 44 -8.07 -2.57 10.73
N ALA A 45 -7.29 -3.02 9.76
CA ALA A 45 -6.34 -4.12 9.90
C ALA A 45 -4.91 -3.58 9.75
N VAL A 46 -3.98 -4.14 10.53
CA VAL A 46 -2.54 -3.85 10.45
C VAL A 46 -1.81 -5.18 10.36
N GLU A 47 -1.28 -5.49 9.18
CA GLU A 47 -0.72 -6.82 8.89
C GLU A 47 0.61 -6.70 8.12
N TRP A 48 1.45 -7.73 8.27
CA TRP A 48 2.61 -7.92 7.42
C TRP A 48 2.17 -8.65 6.15
N MET A 49 2.41 -8.02 5.00
CA MET A 49 2.04 -8.56 3.71
C MET A 49 3.26 -8.71 2.82
N ALA A 50 3.32 -9.84 2.12
CA ALA A 50 4.31 -10.06 1.08
C ALA A 50 4.21 -8.98 -0.01
N ALA A 51 5.35 -8.55 -0.52
CA ALA A 51 5.44 -7.44 -1.46
C ALA A 51 4.64 -7.66 -2.76
N ASP A 52 4.47 -8.91 -3.18
CA ASP A 52 3.69 -9.33 -4.36
C ASP A 52 2.18 -9.07 -4.22
N LYS A 53 1.68 -8.97 -2.98
CA LYS A 53 0.29 -8.62 -2.66
C LYS A 53 0.04 -7.11 -2.63
N LEU A 54 1.07 -6.30 -2.85
CA LEU A 54 1.01 -4.84 -2.79
C LEU A 54 1.28 -4.26 -4.17
N ARG A 55 0.35 -3.43 -4.64
CA ARG A 55 0.51 -2.71 -5.90
C ARG A 55 0.62 -1.22 -5.61
N PRO A 56 1.67 -0.52 -6.07
CA PRO A 56 1.78 0.93 -5.89
C PRO A 56 0.59 1.65 -6.51
N ILE A 57 0.04 2.64 -5.79
CA ILE A 57 -0.90 3.59 -6.42
C ILE A 57 -0.04 4.52 -7.28
N PRO A 58 -0.29 4.66 -8.59
CA PRO A 58 0.42 5.61 -9.42
C PRO A 58 0.32 6.99 -8.80
N ALA A 59 1.47 7.59 -8.43
CA ALA A 59 1.46 8.96 -7.99
C ALA A 59 0.94 9.81 -9.15
N GLN A 60 -0.07 10.64 -8.88
CA GLN A 60 -0.52 11.63 -9.84
C GLN A 60 0.72 12.43 -10.25
N GLN A 61 1.07 12.39 -11.55
CA GLN A 61 2.22 13.14 -12.04
C GLN A 61 2.04 14.58 -11.58
N ARG A 62 2.98 15.09 -10.78
CA ARG A 62 3.07 16.53 -10.53
C ARG A 62 3.42 17.15 -11.88
N THR A 63 2.40 17.52 -12.66
CA THR A 63 2.57 18.45 -13.76
C THR A 63 3.00 19.76 -13.11
N GLY A 64 4.31 19.97 -13.03
CA GLY A 64 4.86 21.28 -12.69
C GLY A 64 4.28 22.27 -13.71
N SER A 65 3.51 23.24 -13.23
CA SER A 65 3.05 24.35 -14.06
C SER A 65 4.30 25.04 -14.60
N ALA A 66 4.54 24.89 -15.91
CA ALA A 66 5.64 25.53 -16.63
C ALA A 66 5.33 26.99 -16.97
N TYR A 67 4.62 27.69 -16.07
CA TYR A 67 4.34 29.12 -16.17
C TYR A 67 4.75 29.77 -14.85
N GLY A 68 6.02 30.19 -14.82
CA GLY A 68 6.56 31.21 -13.93
C GLY A 68 7.07 32.36 -14.78
#